data_AF-K7I7J5-F1
#
_entry.id   AF-K7I7J5-F1
#
_cell.length_a   1.000
_cell.length_b   1.000
_cell.length_c   1.000
_cell.angle_alpha   90.00
_cell.angle_beta   90.00
_cell.angle_gamma   90.00
#
_symmetry.space_group_name_H-M   'P 1'
#
loop_
_entity.id
_entity.type
_entity.pdbx_description
1 polymer ?
#
loop_
_entity_poly.entity_id
_entity_poly.type
_entity_poly.pdbx_seq_one_letter_code
_entity_poly.pdbx_strand_id
1 'polypeptide(L)'
;MGRAPLHTVAEQAQISVMHQLGSSLHMIYRYPKKSRSAIRSYLNNPLYYGKNKSTGRPRKVTSRETSFSKEPQRQHNEKSYKKKIPVGASRKSVLAQQQCGVELGP
;
A
#
# COMPACT_ATOMS: atom_id res chain seq x y z
N MET A 1 -26.32 6.34 -3.37
CA MET A 1 -25.27 7.17 -4.02
C MET A 1 -24.19 6.24 -4.56
N GLY A 2 -24.10 6.05 -5.88
CA GLY A 2 -23.07 5.22 -6.52
C GLY A 2 -21.68 5.83 -6.36
N ARG A 3 -20.63 5.01 -6.40
CA ARG A 3 -19.25 5.53 -6.43
C ARG A 3 -19.00 6.24 -7.76
N ALA A 4 -18.34 7.40 -7.68
CA ALA A 4 -17.88 8.10 -8.87
C ALA A 4 -16.88 7.24 -9.66
N PRO A 5 -16.83 7.38 -11.00
CA PRO A 5 -15.82 6.72 -11.82
C PRO A 5 -14.40 7.04 -11.34
N LEU A 6 -13.51 6.06 -11.49
CA LEU A 6 -12.08 6.25 -11.26
C LEU A 6 -11.50 7.25 -12.27
N HIS A 7 -10.41 7.93 -11.91
CA HIS A 7 -9.68 8.79 -12.86
C HIS A 7 -9.20 7.99 -14.06
N THR A 8 -9.43 8.53 -15.25
CA THR A 8 -8.86 8.04 -16.50
C THR A 8 -7.34 8.21 -16.50
N VAL A 9 -6.66 7.52 -17.41
CA VAL A 9 -5.20 7.63 -17.55
C VAL A 9 -4.76 9.07 -17.86
N ALA A 10 -5.52 9.78 -18.70
CA ALA A 10 -5.24 11.17 -19.03
C ALA A 10 -5.36 12.11 -17.82
N GLU A 11 -6.40 11.93 -17.01
CA GLU A 11 -6.60 12.72 -15.79
C GLU A 11 -5.49 12.43 -14.76
N GLN A 12 -5.08 11.16 -14.64
CA GLN A 12 -3.95 10.78 -13.78
C GLN A 12 -2.65 11.44 -14.23
N ALA A 13 -2.36 11.45 -15.54
CA ALA A 13 -1.19 12.11 -16.10
C ALA A 13 -1.21 13.62 -15.82
N GLN A 14 -2.34 14.29 -16.03
CA GLN A 14 -2.52 15.71 -15.69
C GLN A 14 -2.28 15.98 -14.21
N ILE A 15 -2.89 15.19 -13.32
CA ILE A 15 -2.71 15.31 -11.87
C ILE A 15 -1.23 15.12 -11.50
N SER A 16 -0.55 14.14 -12.11
CA SER A 16 0.86 13.86 -11.86
C SER A 16 1.77 15.03 -12.27
N VAL A 17 1.59 15.55 -13.48
CA VAL A 17 2.36 16.70 -13.99
C VAL A 17 2.14 17.92 -13.09
N MET A 18 0.89 18.26 -12.75
CA MET A 18 0.61 19.40 -11.89
C MET A 18 1.23 19.26 -10.50
N HIS A 19 1.23 18.04 -9.94
CA HIS A 19 1.87 17.77 -8.66
C HIS A 19 3.39 17.93 -8.74
N GLN A 20 4.02 17.45 -9.81
CA GLN A 20 5.47 17.62 -10.04
C GLN A 20 5.86 19.09 -10.17
N LEU A 21 5.00 19.91 -10.77
CA LEU A 21 5.17 21.36 -10.87
C LEU A 21 4.93 22.11 -9.55
N GLY A 22 4.70 21.40 -8.44
CA GLY A 22 4.45 22.01 -7.13
C GLY A 22 3.08 22.70 -7.00
N SER A 23 2.13 22.39 -7.90
CA SER A 23 0.79 22.98 -7.83
C SER A 23 0.09 22.57 -6.54
N SER A 24 -0.61 23.52 -5.92
CA SER A 24 -1.42 23.22 -4.74
C SER A 24 -2.57 22.27 -5.09
N LEU A 25 -3.00 21.47 -4.11
CA LEU A 25 -4.18 20.61 -4.23
C LEU A 25 -5.45 21.34 -4.66
N HIS A 26 -5.56 22.64 -4.33
CA HIS A 26 -6.67 23.49 -4.76
C HIS A 26 -6.64 23.77 -6.27
N MET A 27 -5.45 23.95 -6.84
CA MET A 27 -5.26 24.14 -8.28
C MET A 27 -5.51 22.84 -9.03
N ILE A 28 -4.92 21.74 -8.56
CA ILE A 28 -5.07 20.40 -9.14
C ILE A 28 -6.54 19.96 -9.17
N TYR A 29 -7.37 20.43 -8.23
CA TYR A 29 -8.80 20.15 -8.25
C TYR A 29 -9.55 20.85 -9.40
N ARG A 30 -9.23 22.12 -9.69
CA ARG A 30 -10.02 22.97 -10.60
C ARG A 30 -9.92 22.53 -12.06
N TYR A 31 -8.74 22.08 -12.50
CA TYR A 31 -8.47 21.76 -13.90
C TYR A 31 -9.13 20.44 -14.36
N PRO A 32 -8.80 19.28 -13.78
CA PRO A 32 -9.44 18.00 -14.11
C PRO A 32 -10.87 17.87 -13.55
N LYS A 33 -11.38 18.86 -12.80
CA LYS A 33 -12.72 18.86 -12.17
C LYS A 33 -13.01 17.58 -11.37
N LYS A 34 -11.98 17.03 -10.71
CA LYS A 34 -12.08 15.82 -9.88
C LYS A 34 -12.13 16.17 -8.41
N SER A 35 -12.83 15.37 -7.61
CA SER A 35 -12.92 15.61 -6.17
C SER A 35 -11.55 15.63 -5.49
N ARG A 36 -11.38 16.50 -4.50
CA ARG A 36 -10.12 16.61 -3.73
C ARG A 36 -9.75 15.30 -3.05
N SER A 37 -10.73 14.54 -2.56
CA SER A 37 -10.50 13.23 -1.92
C SER A 37 -9.98 12.20 -2.91
N ALA A 38 -10.53 12.15 -4.12
CA ALA A 38 -10.06 11.23 -5.16
C ALA A 38 -8.64 11.60 -5.64
N ILE A 39 -8.34 12.90 -5.76
CA ILE A 39 -6.98 13.37 -6.08
C ILE A 39 -6.00 13.00 -4.97
N ARG A 40 -6.33 13.24 -3.69
CA ARG A 40 -5.48 12.86 -2.56
C ARG A 40 -5.24 11.35 -2.51
N SER A 41 -6.28 10.55 -2.73
CA SER A 41 -6.15 9.09 -2.76
C SER A 41 -5.24 8.61 -3.90
N TYR A 42 -5.25 9.28 -5.04
CA TYR A 42 -4.34 8.99 -6.15
C TYR A 42 -2.90 9.38 -5.80
N LEU A 43 -2.67 10.61 -5.34
CA LEU A 43 -1.32 11.11 -5.01
C LEU A 43 -0.65 10.34 -3.87
N ASN A 44 -1.43 9.88 -2.88
CA ASN A 44 -0.89 9.08 -1.78
C ASN A 44 -0.33 7.73 -2.24
N ASN A 45 -0.94 7.11 -3.25
CA ASN A 45 -0.56 5.77 -3.74
C ASN A 45 -0.85 5.62 -5.25
N PRO A 46 -0.09 6.29 -6.12
CA PRO A 46 -0.38 6.32 -7.56
C PRO A 46 -0.21 4.95 -8.22
N LEU A 47 0.72 4.13 -7.72
CA LEU A 47 1.00 2.78 -8.27
C LEU A 47 -0.14 1.78 -8.05
N TYR A 48 -0.92 1.93 -6.97
CA TYR A 48 -1.99 1.00 -6.60
C TYR A 48 -3.40 1.57 -6.78
N TYR A 49 -3.51 2.79 -7.29
CA TYR A 49 -4.79 3.46 -7.47
C TYR A 49 -5.73 2.64 -8.36
N GLY A 50 -6.92 2.32 -7.85
CA GLY A 50 -7.93 1.53 -8.56
C GLY A 50 -7.65 0.03 -8.74
N LYS A 51 -6.51 -0.49 -8.27
CA LYS A 51 -6.15 -1.92 -8.44
C LYS A 51 -6.79 -2.83 -7.39
N ASN A 52 -7.39 -2.26 -6.35
CA ASN A 52 -8.01 -3.00 -5.26
C ASN A 52 -9.31 -3.66 -5.73
N LYS A 53 -9.37 -4.99 -5.66
CA LYS A 53 -10.59 -5.76 -5.96
C LYS A 53 -11.46 -5.83 -4.71
N SER A 54 -12.75 -5.56 -4.85
CA SER A 54 -13.70 -5.90 -3.81
C SER A 54 -13.91 -7.42 -3.84
N THR A 55 -13.75 -8.08 -2.70
CA THR A 55 -14.12 -9.49 -2.53
C THR A 55 -15.63 -9.72 -2.55
N GLY A 56 -16.43 -8.66 -2.72
CA GLY A 56 -17.87 -8.70 -2.70
C GLY A 56 -18.41 -9.08 -1.33
N ARG A 57 -19.71 -9.32 -1.27
CA ARG A 57 -20.36 -9.86 -0.08
C ARG A 57 -20.12 -11.38 -0.06
N PRO A 58 -19.63 -11.97 1.04
CA PRO A 58 -19.48 -13.41 1.13
C PRO A 58 -20.84 -14.09 0.94
N ARG A 59 -20.87 -15.17 0.15
CA ARG A 59 -22.07 -15.98 -0.01
C ARG A 59 -22.28 -16.87 1.21
N LYS A 60 -23.53 -17.15 1.54
CA LYS A 60 -23.87 -18.12 2.60
C LYS A 60 -23.55 -19.52 2.05
N VAL A 61 -22.45 -20.09 2.51
CA VAL A 61 -22.05 -21.46 2.16
C VAL A 61 -23.00 -22.42 2.86
N THR A 62 -23.70 -23.26 2.09
CA THR A 62 -24.46 -24.39 2.67
C THR A 62 -23.52 -25.56 2.88
N SER A 63 -23.83 -26.47 3.82
CA SER A 63 -22.97 -27.60 4.22
C SER A 63 -22.52 -28.51 3.07
N ARG A 64 -23.17 -28.43 1.90
CA ARG A 64 -22.89 -29.21 0.70
C ARG A 64 -21.77 -28.62 -0.19
N GLU A 65 -21.34 -27.37 0.04
CA GLU A 65 -20.40 -26.63 -0.83
C GLU A 65 -18.98 -26.50 -0.25
N THR A 66 -18.69 -27.12 0.90
CA THR A 66 -17.45 -26.92 1.67
C THR A 66 -16.17 -27.49 1.02
N SER A 67 -16.26 -28.18 -0.12
CA SER A 67 -15.11 -28.81 -0.79
C SER A 67 -14.46 -27.98 -1.91
N PHE A 68 -14.97 -26.79 -2.25
CA PHE A 68 -14.46 -25.98 -3.39
C PHE A 68 -13.98 -24.56 -3.04
N SER A 69 -13.65 -24.31 -1.78
CA SER A 69 -12.98 -23.05 -1.39
C SER A 69 -11.52 -23.10 -1.82
N LYS A 70 -11.22 -22.63 -3.04
CA LYS A 70 -9.84 -22.37 -3.48
C LYS A 70 -9.21 -21.34 -2.53
N GLU A 71 -8.24 -21.80 -1.77
CA GLU A 71 -7.32 -21.02 -0.98
C GLU A 71 -6.56 -20.04 -1.90
N PRO A 72 -6.58 -18.72 -1.66
CA PRO A 72 -5.69 -17.82 -2.38
C PRO A 72 -4.28 -18.07 -1.86
N GLN A 73 -3.39 -18.58 -2.73
CA GLN A 73 -1.97 -18.68 -2.42
C GLN A 73 -1.43 -17.29 -2.03
N ARG A 74 -1.22 -17.09 -0.75
CA ARG A 74 -0.33 -16.04 -0.23
C ARG A 74 1.08 -16.43 -0.67
N GLN A 75 1.66 -15.66 -1.59
CA GLN A 75 3.11 -15.69 -1.78
C GLN A 75 3.78 -15.11 -0.53
N HIS A 76 4.11 -15.97 0.45
CA HIS A 76 5.13 -15.67 1.44
C HIS A 76 6.49 -15.98 0.80
N ASN A 77 7.17 -14.94 0.31
CA ASN A 77 8.62 -14.99 0.20
C ASN A 77 9.20 -14.58 1.55
N GLU A 78 9.25 -15.54 2.48
CA GLU A 78 10.09 -15.43 3.67
C GLU A 78 11.12 -16.57 3.61
N LYS A 79 12.31 -16.24 3.10
CA LYS A 79 13.51 -16.96 3.48
C LYS A 79 13.69 -16.77 4.98
N SER A 80 13.14 -17.73 5.71
CA SER A 80 13.35 -18.01 7.12
C SER A 80 14.85 -18.05 7.45
N TYR A 81 15.33 -17.02 8.15
CA TYR A 81 16.33 -17.23 9.20
C TYR A 81 15.76 -16.68 10.50
N LYS A 82 15.24 -17.58 11.33
CA LYS A 82 14.95 -17.30 12.74
C LYS A 82 16.26 -16.95 13.45
N LYS A 83 16.59 -15.65 13.57
CA LYS A 83 17.50 -15.21 14.64
C LYS A 83 16.67 -15.23 15.93
N LYS A 84 16.69 -16.36 16.65
CA LYS A 84 15.99 -16.52 17.93
C LYS A 84 16.59 -15.50 18.93
N ILE A 85 15.83 -14.48 19.29
CA ILE A 85 16.18 -13.60 20.41
C ILE A 85 15.97 -14.42 21.70
N PRO A 86 16.97 -14.57 22.57
CA PRO A 86 16.79 -15.26 23.84
C PRO A 86 15.79 -14.48 24.71
N VAL A 87 14.84 -15.21 25.30
CA VAL A 87 13.78 -14.65 26.15
C VAL A 87 14.44 -14.01 27.37
N GLY A 88 14.33 -12.68 27.50
CA GLY A 88 14.92 -11.90 28.60
C GLY A 88 15.69 -10.64 28.19
N ALA A 89 15.95 -10.41 26.90
CA ALA A 89 16.68 -9.22 26.44
C ALA A 89 15.78 -7.99 26.25
N SER A 90 16.12 -6.87 26.89
CA SER A 90 15.46 -5.58 26.75
C SER A 90 15.81 -4.90 25.41
N ARG A 91 14.82 -4.25 24.78
CA ARG A 91 14.95 -3.56 23.47
C ARG A 91 16.07 -2.51 23.41
N LYS A 92 16.57 -2.01 24.56
CA LYS A 92 17.65 -1.01 24.62
C LYS A 92 19.04 -1.59 24.31
N SER A 93 19.32 -2.88 24.52
CA SER A 93 20.66 -3.43 24.29
C SER A 93 20.95 -3.73 22.81
N VAL A 94 19.91 -3.99 22.01
CA VAL A 94 20.03 -4.27 20.57
C VAL A 94 20.45 -3.01 19.79
N LEU A 95 20.02 -1.83 20.24
CA LEU A 95 20.35 -0.55 19.58
C LEU A 95 21.82 -0.13 19.80
N ALA A 96 22.42 -0.51 20.93
CA ALA A 96 23.80 -0.19 21.26
C ALA A 96 24.83 -0.91 20.36
N GLN A 97 24.46 -2.05 19.77
CA GLN A 97 25.35 -2.78 18.85
C GLN A 97 25.34 -2.24 17.41
N GLN A 98 24.37 -1.40 17.05
CA GLN A 98 24.30 -0.80 15.70
C GLN A 98 25.00 0.57 15.63
N GLN A 99 25.34 1.16 16.78
CA GLN A 99 26.02 2.47 16.85
C GLN A 99 27.55 2.36 16.87
N CYS A 100 28.11 1.16 17.09
CA CYS A 100 29.54 0.92 16.98
C CYS A 100 29.89 0.45 15.55
N GLY A 101 29.59 1.29 14.55
CA GLY A 101 30.32 1.25 13.30
C GLY A 101 31.70 1.85 13.55
N VAL A 102 32.68 1.02 13.86
CA VAL A 102 34.09 1.44 13.91
C VAL A 102 34.76 0.87 12.67
N GLU A 103 34.93 1.76 11.69
CA GLU A 103 35.90 1.71 10.60
C GLU A 103 37.23 1.14 11.07
N LEU A 104 37.80 0.20 10.31
CA LEU A 104 39.25 0.02 10.22
C LEU A 104 39.58 -0.50 8.82
N GLY A 105 40.03 0.41 7.94
CA GLY A 105 41.08 0.07 6.97
C GLY A 105 42.46 0.18 7.63
N PRO A 106 43.59 0.03 6.91
CA PRO A 106 43.75 -0.34 5.50
C PRO A 106 43.87 -1.85 5.23
#